data_AF-A0A1F6WWJ6-F1
#
_entry.id   AF-A0A1F6WWJ6-F1
#
_cell.length_a   1.000
_cell.length_b   1.000
_cell.length_c   1.000
_cell.angle_alpha   90.00
_cell.angle_beta   90.00
_cell.angle_gamma   90.00
#
_symmetry.space_group_name_H-M   'P 1'
#
loop_
_entity.id
_entity.type
_entity.pdbx_description
1 polymer ?
#
loop_
_entity_poly.entity_id
_entity_poly.type
_entity_poly.pdbx_seq_one_letter_code
_entity_poly.pdbx_strand_id
1 'polypeptide(L)'
;MNQNKQKYISFIVVILIIISGVFLLKSKSVIAPVDNIEVEIPDDVVSVPDKPAEIKPNTNNTQSNLTTEQKDLLTKLKKTVDNRDFESFASLLQEVYKNGWMNQEFTALESQLYVYATDKYWVKGDLANSLRVSTIVYDKVPEAWRFRYIRILTLEKYGRDAFNAGDLNSAESYANKILQMMFRPEGANLLADVYISKIRTNIKNGNTTLAQQNLGFIWDFEINQDRRDILTDLKTQLGM
;
A
#
# COMPACT_ATOMS: atom_id res chain seq x y z
N MET A 1 -56.43 9.15 0.66
CA MET A 1 -55.85 8.00 -0.06
C MET A 1 -54.35 8.21 -0.13
N ASN A 2 -53.59 7.37 0.59
CA ASN A 2 -52.22 7.64 1.05
C ASN A 2 -51.15 7.61 -0.06
N GLN A 3 -50.39 8.70 -0.17
CA GLN A 3 -49.18 8.84 -1.00
C GLN A 3 -47.96 8.01 -0.54
N ASN A 4 -48.14 7.07 0.39
CA ASN A 4 -47.06 6.24 0.96
C ASN A 4 -46.79 4.93 0.21
N LYS A 5 -47.47 4.66 -0.93
CA LYS A 5 -47.28 3.41 -1.69
C LYS A 5 -46.37 3.52 -2.92
N GLN A 6 -45.95 4.72 -3.31
CA GLN A 6 -45.10 4.91 -4.51
C GLN A 6 -43.58 4.92 -4.21
N LYS A 7 -43.17 4.89 -2.93
CA LYS A 7 -41.75 4.81 -2.53
C LYS A 7 -41.22 3.38 -2.34
N TYR A 8 -42.07 2.35 -2.47
CA TYR A 8 -41.71 0.96 -2.18
C TYR A 8 -41.51 0.06 -3.42
N ILE A 9 -41.64 0.60 -4.64
CA ILE A 9 -41.46 -0.18 -5.88
C ILE A 9 -40.08 0.06 -6.53
N SER A 10 -39.37 1.15 -6.17
CA SER A 10 -38.01 1.41 -6.69
C SER A 10 -36.88 0.84 -5.84
N PHE A 11 -37.18 0.13 -4.75
CA PHE A 11 -36.17 -0.45 -3.86
C PHE A 11 -35.96 -1.97 -4.05
N ILE A 12 -36.65 -2.60 -5.01
CA ILE A 12 -36.58 -4.06 -5.24
C ILE A 12 -35.78 -4.44 -6.51
N VAL A 13 -35.36 -3.47 -7.34
CA VAL A 13 -34.60 -3.75 -8.58
C VAL A 13 -33.07 -3.63 -8.40
N VAL A 14 -32.59 -3.11 -7.27
CA VAL A 14 -31.13 -2.97 -7.02
C VAL A 14 -30.54 -4.16 -6.23
N ILE A 15 -31.37 -5.10 -5.76
CA ILE A 15 -30.92 -6.29 -5.00
C ILE A 15 -30.77 -7.55 -5.89
N LEU A 16 -30.88 -7.42 -7.22
CA LEU A 16 -30.79 -8.57 -8.15
C LEU A 16 -29.62 -8.53 -9.14
N ILE A 17 -28.50 -7.85 -8.80
CA ILE A 17 -27.26 -7.86 -9.60
C ILE A 17 -26.02 -8.37 -8.81
N ILE A 18 -26.14 -8.75 -7.53
CA ILE A 18 -24.98 -9.20 -6.73
C ILE A 18 -24.87 -10.74 -6.61
N ILE A 19 -25.76 -11.51 -7.23
CA ILE A 19 -25.75 -12.99 -7.15
C ILE A 19 -25.19 -13.68 -8.41
N SER A 20 -24.84 -12.95 -9.47
CA SER A 20 -24.28 -13.52 -10.72
C SER A 20 -22.79 -13.24 -10.93
N GLY A 21 -21.99 -13.34 -9.87
CA GLY A 21 -20.52 -13.26 -9.92
C GLY A 21 -19.78 -14.41 -9.24
N VAL A 22 -20.49 -15.43 -8.76
CA VAL A 22 -19.89 -16.65 -8.19
C VAL A 22 -20.03 -17.79 -9.20
N PHE A 23 -19.19 -17.78 -10.25
CA PHE A 23 -18.67 -19.00 -10.89
C PHE A 23 -17.63 -18.68 -11.96
N LEU A 24 -16.63 -19.56 -12.07
CA LEU A 24 -15.56 -19.65 -13.06
C LEU A 24 -14.28 -18.87 -12.76
N LEU A 25 -13.47 -19.43 -11.86
CA LEU A 25 -12.10 -19.85 -12.17
C LEU A 25 -11.69 -21.00 -11.23
N LYS A 26 -12.05 -22.22 -11.64
CA LYS A 26 -11.36 -23.45 -11.20
C LYS A 26 -10.01 -23.47 -11.94
N SER A 27 -8.94 -22.93 -11.36
CA SER A 27 -7.59 -23.32 -11.77
C SER A 27 -7.19 -24.54 -10.97
N LYS A 28 -7.12 -25.68 -11.66
CA LYS A 28 -6.53 -26.92 -11.14
C LYS A 28 -5.13 -26.63 -10.62
N SER A 29 -4.86 -27.05 -9.39
CA SER A 29 -3.49 -27.30 -8.92
C SER A 29 -2.86 -28.37 -9.82
N VAL A 30 -1.86 -27.99 -10.60
CA VAL A 30 -0.90 -28.94 -11.18
C VAL A 30 0.44 -28.60 -10.55
N ILE A 31 0.78 -29.35 -9.51
CA ILE A 31 2.16 -29.50 -9.05
C ILE A 31 2.82 -30.31 -10.16
N ALA A 32 3.72 -29.68 -10.92
CA ALA A 32 4.62 -30.42 -11.78
C ALA A 32 5.65 -31.13 -10.88
N PRO A 33 5.94 -32.42 -11.09
CA PRO A 33 7.06 -33.07 -10.43
C PRO A 33 8.36 -32.39 -10.86
N VAL A 34 9.19 -32.00 -9.90
CA VAL A 34 10.56 -31.55 -10.14
C VAL A 34 11.36 -32.80 -10.50
N ASP A 35 11.62 -33.01 -11.78
CA ASP A 35 12.64 -33.94 -12.21
C ASP A 35 14.01 -33.44 -11.71
N ASN A 36 14.73 -34.32 -11.03
CA ASN A 36 16.12 -34.12 -10.64
C ASN A 36 16.97 -33.87 -11.90
N ILE A 37 17.34 -32.62 -12.14
CA ILE A 37 18.47 -32.29 -13.01
C ILE A 37 19.66 -32.04 -12.09
N GLU A 38 20.54 -33.03 -12.04
CA GLU A 38 21.89 -32.88 -11.50
C GLU A 38 22.64 -31.90 -12.42
N VAL A 39 22.75 -30.64 -11.98
CA VAL A 39 23.55 -29.63 -12.67
C VAL A 39 24.90 -29.57 -11.97
N GLU A 40 25.92 -30.05 -12.70
CA GLU A 40 27.33 -29.96 -12.35
C GLU A 40 27.71 -28.48 -12.15
N ILE A 41 28.14 -28.11 -10.94
CA ILE A 41 28.57 -26.75 -10.59
C ILE A 41 30.04 -26.61 -11.00
N PRO A 42 30.42 -25.71 -11.92
CA PRO A 42 31.82 -25.46 -12.21
C PRO A 42 32.50 -24.70 -11.06
N ASP A 43 33.63 -25.22 -10.59
CA ASP A 43 34.51 -24.70 -9.54
C ASP A 43 35.30 -23.45 -9.98
N ASP A 44 34.61 -22.34 -10.27
CA ASP A 44 35.26 -21.03 -10.36
C ASP A 44 34.63 -20.06 -9.36
N VAL A 45 35.18 -20.10 -8.15
CA VAL A 45 34.94 -19.15 -7.07
C VAL A 45 35.52 -17.79 -7.48
N VAL A 46 34.69 -16.94 -8.10
CA VAL A 46 34.97 -15.51 -8.13
C VAL A 46 34.63 -14.96 -6.75
N SER A 47 35.67 -14.56 -6.01
CA SER A 47 35.57 -13.94 -4.69
C SER A 47 34.68 -12.69 -4.75
N VAL A 48 33.59 -12.72 -4.00
CA VAL A 48 32.74 -11.54 -3.75
C VAL A 48 33.54 -10.57 -2.86
N PRO A 49 33.73 -9.29 -3.24
CA PRO A 49 34.45 -8.35 -2.38
C PRO A 49 33.56 -7.93 -1.19
N ASP A 50 34.06 -8.13 0.03
CA ASP A 50 33.43 -7.79 1.32
C ASP A 50 33.33 -6.28 1.64
N LYS A 51 33.12 -5.43 0.64
CA LYS A 51 32.85 -4.01 0.90
C LYS A 51 31.98 -3.40 -0.20
N PRO A 52 30.86 -2.74 0.14
CA PRO A 52 30.17 -1.93 -0.85
C PRO A 52 31.16 -0.86 -1.32
N ALA A 53 31.41 -0.83 -2.63
CA ALA A 53 32.21 0.21 -3.24
C ALA A 53 31.63 1.57 -2.81
N GLU A 54 32.46 2.44 -2.26
CA GLU A 54 32.11 3.86 -2.13
C GLU A 54 31.82 4.39 -3.52
N ILE A 55 30.53 4.52 -3.85
CA ILE A 55 30.09 5.25 -5.02
C ILE A 55 30.39 6.72 -4.73
N LYS A 56 31.59 7.17 -5.08
CA LYS A 56 31.87 8.60 -5.17
C LYS A 56 30.89 9.20 -6.17
N PRO A 57 30.25 10.34 -5.86
CA PRO A 57 29.38 11.00 -6.83
C PRO A 57 30.22 11.32 -8.07
N ASN A 58 29.81 10.79 -9.22
CA ASN A 58 30.40 11.18 -10.49
C ASN A 58 29.97 12.62 -10.78
N THR A 59 30.87 13.58 -10.49
CA THR A 59 30.64 15.01 -10.73
C THR A 59 30.91 15.44 -12.18
N ASN A 60 31.07 14.51 -13.12
CA ASN A 60 31.41 14.83 -14.52
C ASN A 60 30.33 14.34 -15.51
N ASN A 61 29.20 15.05 -15.56
CA ASN A 61 28.55 15.44 -16.83
C ASN A 61 27.41 16.44 -16.58
N THR A 62 27.75 17.74 -16.46
CA THR A 62 26.79 18.83 -16.19
C THR A 62 26.07 19.33 -17.45
N GLN A 63 25.73 18.43 -18.36
CA GLN A 63 24.82 18.71 -19.46
C GLN A 63 23.79 17.59 -19.54
N SER A 64 22.65 17.83 -18.88
CA SER A 64 21.45 17.06 -19.14
C SER A 64 21.07 17.28 -20.61
N ASN A 65 21.43 16.34 -21.47
CA ASN A 65 21.00 16.33 -22.87
C ASN A 65 19.52 15.91 -22.93
N LEU A 66 18.67 16.66 -22.24
CA LEU A 66 17.23 16.51 -22.35
C LEU A 66 16.81 16.82 -23.78
N THR A 67 15.88 16.02 -24.29
CA THR A 67 15.16 16.35 -25.51
C THR A 67 14.35 17.64 -25.32
N THR A 68 13.96 18.29 -26.41
CA THR A 68 13.08 19.47 -26.36
C THR A 68 11.78 19.18 -25.60
N GLU A 69 11.22 17.99 -25.81
CA GLU A 69 10.01 17.53 -25.13
C GLU A 69 10.22 17.38 -23.62
N GLN A 70 11.33 16.76 -23.20
CA GLN A 70 11.66 16.64 -21.78
C GLN A 70 11.87 18.01 -21.12
N LYS A 71 12.49 18.98 -21.81
CA LYS A 71 12.66 20.35 -21.31
C LYS A 71 11.33 21.09 -21.14
N ASP A 72 10.43 20.95 -22.10
CA ASP A 72 9.08 21.53 -22.01
C ASP A 72 8.29 20.90 -20.85
N LEU A 73 8.33 19.57 -20.72
CA LEU A 73 7.67 18.86 -19.63
C LEU A 73 8.25 19.25 -18.26
N LEU A 74 9.58 19.37 -18.15
CA LEU A 74 10.25 19.83 -16.93
C LEU A 74 9.82 21.25 -16.55
N THR A 75 9.68 22.14 -17.52
CA THR A 75 9.21 23.52 -17.31
C THR A 75 7.76 23.55 -16.82
N LYS A 76 6.89 22.73 -17.42
CA LYS A 76 5.49 22.60 -16.99
C LYS A 76 5.38 22.02 -15.58
N LEU A 77 6.14 20.96 -15.27
CA LEU A 77 6.20 20.37 -13.93
C LEU A 77 6.70 21.37 -12.90
N LYS A 78 7.72 22.17 -13.22
CA LYS A 78 8.20 23.20 -12.30
C LYS A 78 7.09 24.20 -11.95
N LYS A 79 6.31 24.63 -12.95
CA LYS A 79 5.16 25.53 -12.73
C LYS A 79 4.09 24.91 -11.83
N THR A 80 3.79 23.62 -11.97
CA THR A 80 2.82 22.94 -11.10
C THR A 80 3.35 22.77 -9.68
N VAL A 81 4.64 22.46 -9.51
CA VAL A 81 5.30 22.45 -8.21
C VAL A 81 5.20 23.82 -7.55
N ASP A 82 5.59 24.90 -8.23
CA ASP A 82 5.58 26.26 -7.68
C ASP A 82 4.17 26.70 -7.25
N ASN A 83 3.14 26.34 -8.04
CA ASN A 83 1.74 26.65 -7.76
C ASN A 83 1.06 25.66 -6.79
N ARG A 84 1.75 24.60 -6.36
CA ARG A 84 1.18 23.50 -5.54
C ARG A 84 -0.05 22.84 -6.19
N ASP A 85 -0.05 22.77 -7.51
CA ASP A 85 -1.09 22.15 -8.31
C ASP A 85 -0.83 20.64 -8.42
N PHE A 86 -1.32 19.88 -7.44
CA PHE A 86 -1.12 18.43 -7.36
C PHE A 86 -1.77 17.65 -8.51
N GLU A 87 -2.89 18.12 -9.05
CA GLU A 87 -3.63 17.44 -10.13
C GLU A 87 -2.87 17.53 -11.45
N SER A 88 -2.45 18.74 -11.83
CA SER A 88 -1.65 18.95 -13.02
C SER A 88 -0.26 18.33 -12.86
N PHE A 89 0.33 18.43 -11.67
CA PHE A 89 1.59 17.74 -11.36
C PHE A 89 1.49 16.23 -11.57
N ALA A 90 0.46 15.58 -11.03
CA ALA A 90 0.26 14.13 -11.16
C ALA A 90 0.10 13.69 -12.62
N SER A 91 -0.64 14.47 -13.41
CA SER A 91 -0.86 14.18 -14.84
C SER A 91 0.44 14.28 -15.64
N LEU A 92 1.24 15.33 -15.42
CA LEU A 92 2.53 15.50 -16.10
C LEU A 92 3.58 14.50 -15.60
N LEU A 93 3.59 14.18 -14.31
CA LEU A 93 4.50 13.18 -13.75
C LEU A 93 4.21 11.79 -14.32
N GLN A 94 2.94 11.47 -14.57
CA GLN A 94 2.55 10.21 -15.22
C GLN A 94 3.23 10.06 -16.59
N GLU A 95 3.35 11.13 -17.38
CA GLU A 95 4.04 11.10 -18.66
C GLU A 95 5.53 10.80 -18.49
N VAL A 96 6.19 11.38 -17.48
CA VAL A 96 7.60 11.09 -17.15
C VAL A 96 7.78 9.61 -16.84
N TYR A 97 6.92 9.03 -16.00
CA TYR A 97 7.00 7.62 -15.60
C TYR A 97 6.68 6.68 -16.75
N LYS A 98 5.62 6.94 -17.53
CA LYS A 98 5.23 6.12 -18.68
C LYS A 98 6.34 6.00 -19.73
N ASN A 99 7.11 7.07 -19.92
CA ASN A 99 8.20 7.10 -20.89
C ASN A 99 9.57 6.71 -20.29
N GLY A 100 9.65 6.37 -19.00
CA GLY A 100 10.91 6.03 -18.34
C GLY A 100 11.91 7.19 -18.27
N TRP A 101 11.42 8.44 -18.27
CA TRP A 101 12.26 9.64 -18.30
C TRP A 101 12.74 10.11 -16.92
N MET A 102 12.43 9.37 -15.85
CA MET A 102 12.86 9.74 -14.51
C MET A 102 14.38 9.90 -14.44
N ASN A 103 14.80 11.11 -14.10
CA ASN A 103 16.20 11.50 -13.91
C ASN A 103 16.31 12.44 -12.70
N GLN A 104 17.50 12.99 -12.44
CA GLN A 104 17.73 13.85 -11.29
C GLN A 104 16.84 15.11 -11.27
N GLU A 105 16.57 15.71 -12.43
CA GLU A 105 15.78 16.95 -12.53
C GLU A 105 14.30 16.70 -12.24
N PHE A 106 13.71 15.66 -12.82
CA PHE A 106 12.32 15.26 -12.50
C PHE A 106 12.19 14.78 -11.04
N THR A 107 13.17 14.02 -10.55
CA THR A 107 13.22 13.55 -9.16
C THR A 107 13.28 14.72 -8.16
N ALA A 108 14.00 15.79 -8.50
CA ALA A 108 14.09 16.97 -7.65
C ALA A 108 12.73 17.68 -7.51
N LEU A 109 11.98 17.81 -8.61
CA LEU A 109 10.63 18.40 -8.60
C LEU A 109 9.63 17.56 -7.79
N GLU A 110 9.64 16.22 -7.98
CA GLU A 110 8.83 15.32 -7.15
C GLU A 110 9.18 15.44 -5.67
N SER A 111 10.48 15.48 -5.35
CA SER A 111 10.95 15.64 -3.97
C SER A 111 10.51 16.97 -3.37
N GLN A 112 10.61 18.06 -4.12
CA GLN A 112 10.22 19.39 -3.64
C GLN A 112 8.74 19.45 -3.26
N LEU A 113 7.86 18.90 -4.11
CA LEU A 113 6.42 18.90 -3.81
C LEU A 113 6.05 17.91 -2.69
N TYR A 114 6.74 16.77 -2.61
CA TYR A 114 6.62 15.81 -1.52
C TYR A 114 7.00 16.42 -0.17
N VAL A 115 8.14 17.11 -0.08
CA VAL A 115 8.60 17.78 1.15
C VAL A 115 7.59 18.82 1.59
N TYR A 116 7.12 19.65 0.64
CA TYR A 116 6.06 20.62 0.94
C TYR A 116 4.80 19.96 1.50
N ALA A 117 4.30 18.89 0.87
CA ALA A 117 3.10 18.19 1.35
C ALA A 117 3.31 17.58 2.74
N THR A 118 4.50 17.01 2.99
CA THR A 118 4.87 16.45 4.29
C THR A 118 4.89 17.52 5.37
N ASP A 119 5.61 18.62 5.14
CA ASP A 119 5.79 19.68 6.13
C ASP A 119 4.51 20.47 6.39
N LYS A 120 3.71 20.70 5.34
CA LYS A 120 2.51 21.53 5.42
C LYS A 120 1.33 20.78 6.01
N TYR A 121 1.17 19.49 5.66
CA TYR A 121 0.00 18.72 6.02
C TYR A 121 0.32 17.63 7.04
N TRP A 122 1.24 16.71 6.71
CA TRP A 122 1.48 15.53 7.53
C TRP A 122 2.08 15.86 8.90
N VAL A 123 3.18 16.61 8.94
CA VAL A 123 3.87 17.01 10.17
C VAL A 123 2.98 17.91 11.04
N LYS A 124 2.05 18.65 10.43
CA LYS A 124 1.09 19.50 11.15
C LYS A 124 -0.17 18.77 11.62
N GLY A 125 -0.30 17.47 11.29
CA GLY A 125 -1.47 16.67 11.66
C GLY A 125 -2.72 16.91 10.81
N ASP A 126 -2.60 17.61 9.68
CA ASP A 126 -3.70 17.75 8.70
C ASP A 126 -3.79 16.49 7.85
N LEU A 127 -4.32 15.43 8.46
CA LEU A 127 -4.45 14.11 7.84
C LEU A 127 -5.36 14.14 6.60
N ALA A 128 -6.37 15.02 6.59
CA ALA A 128 -7.30 15.13 5.49
C ALA A 128 -6.61 15.63 4.22
N ASN A 129 -5.82 16.72 4.32
CA ASN A 129 -5.07 17.19 3.17
C ASN A 129 -3.90 16.27 2.82
N SER A 130 -3.21 15.66 3.80
CA SER A 130 -2.18 14.66 3.50
C SER A 130 -2.74 13.51 2.70
N LEU A 131 -3.90 12.97 3.08
CA LEU A 131 -4.55 11.89 2.33
C LEU A 131 -4.97 12.39 0.95
N ARG A 132 -5.62 13.55 0.86
CA ARG A 132 -6.09 14.10 -0.42
C ARG A 132 -4.95 14.26 -1.44
N VAL A 133 -3.87 14.97 -1.09
CA VAL A 133 -2.79 15.25 -2.04
C VAL A 133 -1.98 14.00 -2.39
N SER A 134 -1.78 13.10 -1.43
CA SER A 134 -1.11 11.83 -1.70
C SER A 134 -1.96 10.88 -2.55
N THR A 135 -3.30 10.93 -2.41
CA THR A 135 -4.25 10.20 -3.29
C THR A 135 -4.12 10.68 -4.72
N ILE A 136 -4.19 12.00 -4.95
CA ILE A 136 -4.17 12.60 -6.29
C ILE A 136 -2.96 12.10 -7.09
N VAL A 137 -1.77 12.14 -6.48
CA VAL A 137 -0.55 11.70 -7.16
C VAL A 137 -0.48 10.18 -7.28
N TYR A 138 -0.82 9.44 -6.21
CA TYR A 138 -0.77 7.97 -6.20
C TYR A 138 -1.70 7.34 -7.25
N ASP A 139 -2.93 7.85 -7.39
CA ASP A 139 -3.91 7.29 -8.33
C ASP A 139 -3.48 7.47 -9.80
N LYS A 140 -2.60 8.44 -10.09
CA LYS A 140 -2.03 8.66 -11.43
C LYS A 140 -0.70 7.96 -11.62
N VAL A 141 0.13 7.92 -10.58
CA VAL A 141 1.53 7.46 -10.62
C VAL A 141 1.80 6.57 -9.39
N PRO A 142 1.25 5.34 -9.34
CA PRO A 142 1.42 4.46 -8.17
C PRO A 142 2.88 4.06 -7.94
N GLU A 143 3.75 4.14 -8.95
CA GLU A 143 5.19 3.88 -8.89
C GLU A 143 5.96 5.00 -8.16
N ALA A 144 5.39 6.21 -8.05
CA ALA A 144 5.98 7.35 -7.35
C ALA A 144 6.02 7.08 -5.83
N TRP A 145 7.14 6.52 -5.37
CA TRP A 145 7.26 6.00 -4.02
C TRP A 145 7.05 7.06 -2.93
N ARG A 146 7.36 8.34 -3.22
CA ARG A 146 7.24 9.45 -2.27
C ARG A 146 5.79 9.70 -1.87
N PHE A 147 4.91 9.88 -2.84
CA PHE A 147 3.49 10.11 -2.56
C PHE A 147 2.78 8.86 -2.08
N ARG A 148 3.18 7.67 -2.58
CA ARG A 148 2.75 6.40 -2.01
C ARG A 148 3.12 6.29 -0.51
N TYR A 149 4.31 6.76 -0.12
CA TYR A 149 4.76 6.72 1.27
C TYR A 149 3.93 7.63 2.19
N ILE A 150 3.71 8.91 1.84
CA ILE A 150 2.81 9.79 2.62
C ILE A 150 1.42 9.17 2.73
N ARG A 151 0.91 8.58 1.65
CA ARG A 151 -0.40 7.91 1.64
C ARG A 151 -0.45 6.77 2.65
N ILE A 152 0.55 5.89 2.65
CA ILE A 152 0.68 4.78 3.61
C ILE A 152 0.70 5.30 5.03
N LEU A 153 1.57 6.26 5.34
CA LEU A 153 1.66 6.85 6.68
C LEU A 153 0.32 7.45 7.12
N THR A 154 -0.37 8.14 6.20
CA THR A 154 -1.66 8.77 6.50
C THR A 154 -2.75 7.74 6.78
N LEU A 155 -2.83 6.69 5.98
CA LEU A 155 -3.76 5.59 6.20
C LEU A 155 -3.43 4.82 7.48
N GLU A 156 -2.15 4.63 7.81
CA GLU A 156 -1.75 3.99 9.05
C GLU A 156 -2.25 4.82 10.24
N LYS A 157 -2.05 6.14 10.23
CA LYS A 157 -2.54 7.00 11.33
C LYS A 157 -4.05 6.94 11.49
N TYR A 158 -4.81 7.02 10.39
CA TYR A 158 -6.27 6.82 10.43
C TYR A 158 -6.64 5.44 10.98
N GLY A 159 -5.92 4.39 10.58
CA GLY A 159 -6.13 3.04 11.07
C GLY A 159 -5.84 2.87 12.56
N ARG A 160 -4.76 3.48 13.05
CA ARG A 160 -4.39 3.50 14.47
C ARG A 160 -5.41 4.29 15.30
N ASP A 161 -5.88 5.42 14.79
CA ASP A 161 -6.90 6.23 15.47
C ASP A 161 -8.25 5.50 15.54
N ALA A 162 -8.66 4.83 14.45
CA ALA A 162 -9.83 3.98 14.43
C ALA A 162 -9.71 2.80 15.41
N PHE A 163 -8.54 2.14 15.44
CA PHE A 163 -8.27 1.04 16.38
C PHE A 163 -8.37 1.51 17.83
N ASN A 164 -7.75 2.64 18.17
CA ASN A 164 -7.80 3.22 19.51
C ASN A 164 -9.21 3.66 19.93
N ALA A 165 -10.06 4.04 18.96
CA ALA A 165 -11.48 4.33 19.18
C ALA A 165 -12.36 3.08 19.26
N GLY A 166 -11.81 1.88 19.06
CA GLY A 166 -12.56 0.62 19.01
C GLY A 166 -13.29 0.35 17.69
N ASP A 167 -13.10 1.20 16.67
CA ASP A 167 -13.63 0.97 15.33
C ASP A 167 -12.72 0.02 14.54
N LEU A 168 -12.84 -1.27 14.86
CA LEU A 168 -12.05 -2.33 14.25
C LEU A 168 -12.29 -2.48 12.74
N ASN A 169 -13.50 -2.14 12.25
CA ASN A 169 -13.85 -2.27 10.84
C ASN A 169 -13.12 -1.22 10.00
N SER A 170 -13.09 0.04 10.47
CA SER A 170 -12.33 1.09 9.79
C SER A 170 -10.83 0.81 9.87
N ALA A 171 -10.32 0.39 11.04
CA ALA A 171 -8.90 0.04 11.21
C ALA A 171 -8.46 -1.06 10.22
N GLU A 172 -9.26 -2.12 10.07
CA GLU A 172 -9.02 -3.18 9.09
C GLU A 172 -9.08 -2.67 7.65
N SER A 173 -10.07 -1.83 7.32
CA SER A 173 -10.20 -1.23 5.98
C SER A 173 -8.95 -0.43 5.61
N TYR A 174 -8.41 0.35 6.54
CA TYR A 174 -7.17 1.10 6.33
C TYR A 174 -5.95 0.18 6.19
N ALA A 175 -5.83 -0.85 7.03
CA ALA A 175 -4.75 -1.83 6.93
C ALA A 175 -4.74 -2.54 5.56
N ASN A 176 -5.90 -2.98 5.09
CA ASN A 176 -6.04 -3.62 3.78
C ASN A 176 -5.70 -2.67 2.62
N LYS A 177 -6.09 -1.39 2.70
CA LYS A 177 -5.68 -0.38 1.71
C LYS A 177 -4.16 -0.21 1.66
N ILE A 178 -3.47 -0.27 2.81
CA ILE A 178 -2.00 -0.22 2.85
C ILE A 178 -1.40 -1.43 2.13
N LEU A 179 -1.86 -2.63 2.49
CA LEU A 179 -1.39 -3.89 1.92
C LEU A 179 -1.60 -3.99 0.40
N GLN A 180 -2.68 -3.39 -0.12
CA GLN A 180 -2.93 -3.31 -1.57
C GLN A 180 -1.94 -2.41 -2.32
N MET A 181 -1.39 -1.39 -1.65
CA MET A 181 -0.38 -0.52 -2.28
C MET A 181 1.01 -1.14 -2.24
N MET A 182 1.33 -1.82 -1.14
CA MET A 182 2.58 -2.53 -0.93
C MET A 182 2.48 -3.46 0.28
N PHE A 183 3.09 -4.64 0.19
CA PHE A 183 3.30 -5.50 1.34
C PHE A 183 4.32 -4.85 2.29
N ARG A 184 3.79 -4.01 3.19
CA ARG A 184 4.54 -3.14 4.10
C ARG A 184 4.21 -3.49 5.55
N PRO A 185 5.20 -3.46 6.47
CA PRO A 185 4.97 -3.75 7.88
C PRO A 185 3.87 -2.90 8.52
N GLU A 186 3.69 -1.66 8.09
CA GLU A 186 2.66 -0.73 8.58
C GLU A 186 1.25 -1.34 8.48
N GLY A 187 0.92 -1.88 7.30
CA GLY A 187 -0.38 -2.51 7.05
C GLY A 187 -0.53 -3.85 7.77
N ALA A 188 0.49 -4.71 7.69
CA ALA A 188 0.45 -6.04 8.30
C ALA A 188 0.36 -5.97 9.84
N ASN A 189 1.14 -5.07 10.47
CA ASN A 189 1.12 -4.90 11.92
C ASN A 189 -0.19 -4.29 12.41
N LEU A 190 -0.77 -3.33 11.67
CA LEU A 190 -2.09 -2.79 12.00
C LEU A 190 -3.18 -3.86 11.88
N LEU A 191 -3.15 -4.66 10.81
CA LEU A 191 -4.08 -5.77 10.62
C LEU A 191 -3.95 -6.79 11.76
N ALA A 192 -2.73 -7.11 12.18
CA ALA A 192 -2.49 -8.00 13.30
C ALA A 192 -3.06 -7.49 14.62
N ASP A 193 -2.94 -6.19 14.92
CA ASP A 193 -3.54 -5.63 16.13
C ASP A 193 -5.08 -5.75 16.12
N VAL A 194 -5.70 -5.50 14.96
CA VAL A 194 -7.15 -5.70 14.77
C VAL A 194 -7.54 -7.16 15.05
N TYR A 195 -6.82 -8.11 14.44
CA TYR A 195 -7.15 -9.53 14.58
C TYR A 195 -6.85 -10.07 15.99
N ILE A 196 -5.78 -9.63 16.66
CA ILE A 196 -5.51 -9.92 18.07
C ILE A 196 -6.70 -9.48 18.94
N SER A 197 -7.22 -8.27 18.70
CA SER A 197 -8.39 -7.73 19.42
C SER A 197 -9.66 -8.59 19.19
N LYS A 198 -9.92 -8.96 17.93
CA LYS A 198 -11.03 -9.85 17.56
C LYS A 198 -10.90 -11.23 18.20
N ILE A 199 -9.71 -11.84 18.17
CA ILE A 199 -9.44 -13.17 18.75
C ILE A 199 -9.70 -13.14 20.27
N ARG A 200 -9.13 -12.15 20.98
CA ARG A 200 -9.36 -11.99 22.43
C ARG A 200 -10.84 -11.82 22.77
N THR A 201 -11.57 -11.05 21.97
CA THR A 201 -13.02 -10.86 22.12
C THR A 201 -13.77 -12.17 21.91
N ASN A 202 -13.42 -12.94 20.88
CA ASN A 202 -14.04 -14.23 20.62
C ASN A 202 -13.78 -15.24 21.75
N ILE A 203 -12.55 -15.30 22.27
CA ILE A 203 -12.20 -16.13 23.44
C ILE A 203 -13.04 -15.74 24.64
N LYS A 204 -13.10 -14.44 24.96
CA LYS A 204 -13.91 -13.92 26.07
C LYS A 204 -15.40 -14.30 25.95
N ASN A 205 -15.91 -14.33 24.72
CA ASN A 205 -17.30 -14.68 24.44
C ASN A 205 -17.55 -16.19 24.28
N GLY A 206 -16.53 -17.04 24.44
CA GLY A 206 -16.64 -18.49 24.24
C GLY A 206 -16.76 -18.94 22.77
N ASN A 207 -16.52 -18.03 21.81
CA ASN A 207 -16.63 -18.29 20.37
C ASN A 207 -15.30 -18.85 19.81
N THR A 208 -14.87 -20.02 20.31
CA THR A 208 -13.58 -20.63 19.97
C THR A 208 -13.38 -20.83 18.46
N THR A 209 -14.39 -21.29 17.73
CA THR A 209 -14.29 -21.49 16.27
C THR A 209 -13.91 -20.21 15.53
N LEU A 210 -14.56 -19.09 15.88
CA LEU A 210 -14.29 -17.81 15.23
C LEU A 210 -12.92 -17.24 15.66
N ALA A 211 -12.48 -17.51 16.89
CA ALA A 211 -11.12 -17.18 17.33
C ALA A 211 -10.06 -17.92 16.50
N GLN A 212 -10.23 -19.22 16.28
CA GLN A 212 -9.33 -20.04 15.47
C GLN A 212 -9.31 -19.61 14.00
N GLN A 213 -10.47 -19.28 13.42
CA GLN A 213 -10.57 -18.74 12.06
C GLN A 213 -9.81 -17.41 11.91
N ASN A 214 -9.99 -16.50 12.85
CA ASN A 214 -9.28 -15.21 12.86
C ASN A 214 -7.77 -15.40 13.04
N LEU A 215 -7.34 -16.34 13.88
CA LEU A 215 -5.92 -16.69 14.03
C LEU A 215 -5.35 -17.24 12.74
N GLY A 216 -6.04 -18.18 12.09
CA GLY A 216 -5.61 -18.75 10.81
C GLY A 216 -5.46 -17.71 9.72
N PHE A 217 -6.38 -16.73 9.65
CA PHE A 217 -6.29 -15.64 8.68
C PHE A 217 -5.02 -14.79 8.86
N ILE A 218 -4.70 -14.40 10.10
CA ILE A 218 -3.58 -13.49 10.35
C ILE A 218 -2.22 -14.21 10.43
N TRP A 219 -2.22 -15.54 10.54
CA TRP A 219 -1.00 -16.31 10.83
C TRP A 219 0.10 -16.14 9.78
N ASP A 220 -0.27 -16.07 8.51
CA ASP A 220 0.69 -16.07 7.38
C ASP A 220 1.23 -14.67 7.05
N PHE A 221 0.77 -13.62 7.75
CA PHE A 221 1.28 -12.26 7.54
C PHE A 221 2.66 -12.07 8.16
N GLU A 222 3.55 -11.41 7.43
CA GLU A 222 4.84 -10.96 7.94
C GLU A 222 4.62 -9.75 8.87
N ILE A 223 4.80 -9.98 10.17
CA ILE A 223 4.53 -9.02 11.25
C ILE A 223 5.74 -8.97 12.18
N ASN A 224 5.81 -7.93 13.02
CA ASN A 224 6.89 -7.81 13.98
C ASN A 224 6.82 -8.91 15.08
N GLN A 225 7.95 -9.11 15.76
CA GLN A 225 8.09 -10.17 16.76
C GLN A 225 7.08 -10.03 17.90
N ASP A 226 6.85 -8.82 18.43
CA ASP A 226 5.90 -8.60 19.54
C ASP A 226 4.50 -9.17 19.23
N ARG A 227 4.00 -8.93 18.00
CA ARG A 227 2.70 -9.42 17.58
C ARG A 227 2.74 -10.93 17.31
N ARG A 228 3.84 -11.44 16.76
CA ARG A 228 4.04 -12.87 16.55
C ARG A 228 4.00 -13.64 17.88
N ASP A 229 4.61 -13.11 18.93
CA ASP A 229 4.61 -13.71 20.26
C ASP A 229 3.19 -13.74 20.85
N ILE A 230 2.44 -12.65 20.72
CA ILE A 230 1.03 -12.59 21.16
C ILE A 230 0.17 -13.61 20.41
N LEU A 231 0.33 -13.72 19.08
CA LEU A 231 -0.43 -14.70 18.30
C LEU A 231 -0.07 -16.14 18.65
N THR A 232 1.19 -16.40 19.01
CA THR A 232 1.66 -17.72 19.45
C THR A 232 1.04 -18.10 20.79
N ASP A 233 1.00 -17.18 21.76
CA ASP A 233 0.31 -17.41 23.04
C ASP A 233 -1.19 -17.68 22.82
N LEU A 234 -1.86 -16.86 21.98
CA LEU A 234 -3.25 -17.08 21.62
C LEU A 234 -3.48 -18.44 20.94
N LYS A 235 -2.54 -18.89 20.10
CA LYS A 235 -2.57 -20.22 19.47
C LYS A 235 -2.55 -21.33 20.52
N THR A 236 -1.67 -21.24 21.51
CA THR A 236 -1.60 -22.19 22.64
C THR A 236 -2.89 -22.18 23.47
N GLN A 237 -3.44 -21.01 23.80
CA GLN A 237 -4.71 -20.89 24.53
C GLN A 237 -5.88 -21.56 23.77
N LEU A 238 -5.84 -21.54 22.44
CA LEU A 238 -6.84 -22.16 21.57
C LEU A 238 -6.61 -23.65 21.29
N GLY A 239 -5.53 -24.24 21.81
CA GLY A 239 -5.18 -25.65 21.64
C GLY A 239 -4.79 -26.03 20.21
N MET A 240 -4.13 -25.12 19.48
CA MET A 240 -3.70 -25.27 18.08
C MET A 240 -2.19 -25.44 17.90
#